data_AF-A0A9E4N0P3-F1
#
_entry.id   AF-A0A9E4N0P3-F1
#
_cell.length_a   1.000
_cell.length_b   1.000
_cell.length_c   1.000
_cell.angle_alpha   90.00
_cell.angle_beta   90.00
_cell.angle_gamma   90.00
#
_symmetry.space_group_name_H-M   'P 1'
#
loop_
_entity.id
_entity.type
_entity.pdbx_description
1 polymer ?
#
loop_
_entity_poly.entity_id
_entity_poly.type
_entity_poly.pdbx_seq_one_letter_code
_entity_poly.pdbx_strand_id
1 'polypeptide(L)'
;MLMIPRILMLLSILFGVVRVEAASDDQLTAIRALGSLNGVALHCGRLDQTQRIKQALVLALPKQRQLGELFDYQTNKSFMAFINEKRTCPATDTFNQQVDMALDNLNAVYPR
;
A
#
# COMPACT_ATOMS: atom_id res chain seq x y z
N MET A 1 -32.10 30.71 33.59
CA MET A 1 -30.69 30.40 33.30
C MET A 1 -30.64 29.23 32.35
N LEU A 2 -30.31 29.49 31.08
CA LEU A 2 -30.28 28.53 29.97
C LEU A 2 -29.13 27.51 30.17
N MET A 3 -29.44 26.32 30.71
CA MET A 3 -28.52 25.16 30.78
C MET A 3 -28.65 24.21 29.57
N ILE A 4 -29.53 24.55 28.64
CA ILE A 4 -29.89 23.78 27.44
C ILE A 4 -28.75 23.65 26.40
N PRO A 5 -27.81 24.61 26.19
CA PRO A 5 -26.86 24.51 25.07
C PRO A 5 -25.66 23.58 25.35
N ARG A 6 -25.37 23.26 26.61
CA ARG A 6 -24.25 22.39 26.99
C ARG A 6 -24.55 20.90 26.85
N ILE A 7 -25.79 20.51 27.12
CA ILE A 7 -26.22 19.10 27.07
C ILE A 7 -26.34 18.62 25.61
N LEU A 8 -26.73 19.52 24.69
CA LEU A 8 -26.84 19.21 23.26
C LEU A 8 -25.47 19.02 22.58
N MET A 9 -24.45 19.75 23.03
CA MET A 9 -23.06 19.65 22.50
C MET A 9 -22.37 18.35 22.95
N LEU A 10 -22.67 17.85 24.15
CA LEU A 10 -22.17 16.58 24.67
C LEU A 10 -22.78 15.35 23.96
N LEU A 11 -24.02 15.45 23.48
CA LEU A 11 -24.68 14.34 22.78
C LEU A 11 -24.12 14.10 21.36
N SER A 12 -23.48 15.11 20.76
CA SER A 12 -22.95 15.05 19.39
C SER A 12 -21.62 14.29 19.27
N ILE A 13 -20.92 14.05 20.38
CA ILE A 13 -19.66 13.28 20.42
C ILE A 13 -19.94 11.76 20.46
N LEU A 14 -21.18 11.34 20.76
CA LEU A 14 -21.48 9.95 21.09
C LEU A 14 -21.59 8.97 19.91
N PHE A 15 -21.64 9.41 18.64
CA PHE A 15 -21.89 8.48 17.53
C PHE A 15 -20.97 8.62 16.31
N GLY A 16 -19.84 9.31 16.44
CA GLY A 16 -18.78 9.32 15.43
C GLY A 16 -17.77 8.19 15.62
N VAL A 17 -18.18 6.92 15.68
CA VAL A 17 -17.23 5.81 15.75
C VAL A 17 -16.64 5.58 14.35
N VAL A 18 -15.51 6.23 14.04
CA VAL A 18 -14.69 5.86 12.88
C VAL A 18 -14.18 4.45 13.14
N ARG A 19 -14.78 3.45 12.49
CA ARG A 19 -14.27 2.08 12.52
C ARG A 19 -12.99 2.02 11.71
N VAL A 20 -11.86 2.02 12.40
CA VAL A 20 -10.56 1.67 11.82
C VAL A 20 -10.52 0.15 11.77
N GLU A 21 -10.89 -0.43 10.63
CA GLU A 21 -10.68 -1.85 10.40
C GLU A 21 -9.19 -2.10 10.14
N ALA A 22 -8.62 -3.07 10.84
CA ALA A 22 -7.26 -3.51 10.59
C ALA A 22 -7.22 -4.22 9.24
N ALA A 23 -6.16 -3.97 8.45
CA ALA A 23 -5.98 -4.68 7.20
C ALA A 23 -5.77 -6.19 7.47
N SER A 24 -6.37 -7.04 6.65
CA SER A 24 -6.19 -8.49 6.73
C SER A 24 -4.77 -8.89 6.32
N ASP A 25 -4.37 -10.12 6.66
CA ASP A 25 -3.06 -10.64 6.25
C ASP A 25 -2.89 -10.69 4.73
N ASP A 26 -3.96 -11.00 3.98
CA ASP A 26 -3.97 -11.01 2.52
C ASP A 26 -3.75 -9.60 1.95
N GLN A 27 -4.42 -8.62 2.53
CA GLN A 27 -4.26 -7.20 2.21
C GLN A 27 -2.82 -6.72 2.46
N LEU A 28 -2.25 -7.04 3.62
CA LEU A 28 -0.86 -6.70 3.93
C LEU A 28 0.14 -7.44 3.03
N THR A 29 -0.18 -8.68 2.63
CA THR A 29 0.64 -9.48 1.72
C THR A 29 0.69 -8.88 0.32
N ALA A 30 -0.44 -8.39 -0.21
CA ALA A 30 -0.46 -7.69 -1.49
C ALA A 30 0.42 -6.44 -1.48
N ILE A 31 0.39 -5.65 -0.39
CA ILE A 31 1.25 -4.48 -0.22
C ILE A 31 2.73 -4.88 -0.22
N ARG A 32 3.10 -5.95 0.50
CA ARG A 32 4.48 -6.46 0.54
C ARG A 32 4.94 -6.95 -0.84
N ALA A 33 4.09 -7.62 -1.60
CA ALA A 33 4.43 -8.08 -2.94
C ALA A 33 4.75 -6.89 -3.85
N LEU A 34 3.89 -5.87 -3.86
CA LEU A 34 4.09 -4.65 -4.65
C LEU A 34 5.30 -3.83 -4.19
N GLY A 35 5.55 -3.73 -2.89
CA GLY A 35 6.77 -3.12 -2.35
C GLY A 35 8.02 -3.84 -2.85
N SER A 36 8.02 -5.16 -2.83
CA SER A 36 9.16 -5.96 -3.32
C SER A 36 9.43 -5.69 -4.80
N LEU A 37 8.39 -5.78 -5.64
CA LEU A 37 8.49 -5.50 -7.07
C LEU A 37 8.95 -4.06 -7.35
N ASN A 38 8.47 -3.09 -6.58
CA ASN A 38 8.91 -1.70 -6.72
C ASN A 38 10.40 -1.54 -6.39
N GLY A 39 10.92 -2.25 -5.39
CA GLY A 39 12.37 -2.29 -5.09
C GLY A 39 13.18 -2.83 -6.27
N VAL A 40 12.70 -3.89 -6.94
CA VAL A 40 13.32 -4.42 -8.18
C VAL A 40 13.24 -3.40 -9.31
N ALA A 41 12.08 -2.77 -9.51
CA ALA A 41 11.87 -1.77 -10.56
C ALA A 41 12.86 -0.61 -10.42
N LEU A 42 13.03 -0.09 -9.19
CA LEU A 42 13.98 0.97 -8.87
C LEU A 42 15.42 0.57 -9.18
N HIS A 43 15.86 -0.61 -8.72
CA HIS A 43 17.20 -1.11 -8.99
C HIS A 43 17.47 -1.25 -10.50
N CYS A 44 16.46 -1.69 -11.25
CA CYS A 44 16.54 -1.95 -12.68
C CYS A 44 16.23 -0.73 -13.56
N GLY A 45 16.00 0.46 -12.99
CA GLY A 45 15.69 1.68 -13.74
C GLY A 45 14.32 1.68 -14.44
N ARG A 46 13.38 0.82 -14.03
CA ARG A 46 12.03 0.67 -14.60
C ARG A 46 11.06 1.66 -13.96
N LEU A 47 11.26 2.95 -14.27
CA LEU A 47 10.51 4.05 -13.64
C LEU A 47 9.02 4.05 -13.98
N ASP A 48 8.66 3.56 -15.16
CA ASP A 48 7.28 3.36 -15.60
C ASP A 48 6.53 2.39 -14.66
N GLN A 49 7.15 1.27 -14.31
CA GLN A 49 6.56 0.30 -13.38
C GLN A 49 6.52 0.83 -11.95
N THR A 50 7.54 1.60 -11.53
CA THR A 50 7.55 2.28 -10.22
C THR A 50 6.35 3.22 -10.09
N GLN A 51 6.09 4.04 -11.11
CA GLN A 51 4.95 4.96 -11.13
C GLN A 51 3.62 4.20 -11.13
N ARG A 52 3.50 3.15 -11.95
CA ARG A 52 2.30 2.32 -12.05
C ARG A 52 1.94 1.66 -10.71
N ILE A 53 2.92 1.03 -10.04
CA ILE A 53 2.71 0.39 -8.73
C ILE A 53 2.25 1.42 -7.70
N LYS A 54 2.93 2.56 -7.59
CA LYS A 54 2.57 3.61 -6.62
C LYS A 54 1.19 4.18 -6.89
N GLN A 55 0.84 4.42 -8.15
CA GLN A 55 -0.47 4.93 -8.53
C GLN A 55 -1.58 3.97 -8.12
N ALA A 56 -1.40 2.67 -8.36
CA ALA A 56 -2.38 1.66 -7.95
C ALA A 56 -2.58 1.65 -6.44
N LEU A 57 -1.50 1.72 -5.65
CA LEU A 57 -1.61 1.78 -4.20
C LEU A 57 -2.32 3.04 -3.71
N VAL A 58 -2.00 4.20 -4.29
CA VAL A 58 -2.65 5.48 -3.94
C VAL A 58 -4.16 5.45 -4.19
N LEU A 59 -4.59 4.74 -5.24
CA LEU A 59 -5.99 4.60 -5.60
C LEU A 59 -6.74 3.53 -4.78
N ALA A 60 -6.09 2.42 -4.44
CA ALA A 60 -6.75 1.28 -3.80
C ALA A 60 -6.73 1.33 -2.27
N LEU A 61 -5.65 1.83 -1.65
CA LEU A 61 -5.47 1.72 -0.20
C LEU A 61 -6.27 2.80 0.55
N PRO A 62 -6.82 2.46 1.74
CA PRO A 62 -7.27 3.48 2.67
C PRO A 62 -6.09 4.36 3.10
N LYS A 63 -6.35 5.63 3.41
CA LYS A 63 -5.31 6.62 3.78
C LYS A 63 -4.77 6.40 5.20
N GLN A 64 -4.12 5.26 5.41
CA GLN A 64 -3.48 4.88 6.66
C GLN A 64 -1.95 4.88 6.49
N ARG A 65 -1.25 5.69 7.30
CA ARG A 65 0.22 5.83 7.26
C ARG A 65 0.95 4.48 7.29
N GLN A 66 0.53 3.61 8.19
CA GLN A 66 1.10 2.28 8.41
C GLN A 66 1.10 1.37 7.16
N LEU A 67 0.14 1.54 6.24
CA LEU A 67 0.13 0.78 4.98
C LEU A 67 1.17 1.30 3.99
N GLY A 68 1.32 2.63 3.91
CA GLY A 68 2.38 3.25 3.12
C GLY A 68 3.77 2.90 3.64
N GLU A 69 3.96 2.90 4.97
CA GLU A 69 5.23 2.51 5.60
C GLU A 69 5.59 1.05 5.33
N LEU A 70 4.59 0.15 5.29
CA LEU A 70 4.83 -1.25 4.92
C LEU A 70 5.33 -1.37 3.47
N PHE A 71 4.73 -0.62 2.53
CA PHE A 71 5.19 -0.57 1.15
C PHE A 71 6.62 -0.02 1.03
N ASP A 72 6.93 1.08 1.72
CA ASP A 72 8.25 1.72 1.69
C ASP A 72 9.32 0.83 2.32
N TYR A 73 9.03 0.20 3.46
CA TYR A 73 9.91 -0.76 4.12
C TYR A 73 10.26 -1.91 3.16
N GLN A 74 9.24 -2.51 2.53
CA GLN A 74 9.45 -3.65 1.66
C GLN A 74 10.15 -3.27 0.34
N THR A 75 9.88 -2.07 -0.18
CA THR A 75 10.63 -1.47 -1.30
C THR A 75 12.12 -1.38 -0.96
N ASN A 76 12.45 -0.73 0.16
CA ASN A 76 13.85 -0.55 0.55
C ASN A 76 14.54 -1.90 0.79
N LYS A 77 13.86 -2.83 1.48
CA LYS A 77 14.37 -4.19 1.72
C LYS A 77 14.71 -4.90 0.42
N SER A 78 13.82 -4.90 -0.57
CA SER A 78 14.06 -5.58 -1.85
C SER A 78 15.13 -4.89 -2.70
N PHE A 79 15.17 -3.56 -2.69
CA PHE A 79 16.20 -2.79 -3.40
C PHE A 79 17.60 -3.12 -2.85
N MET A 80 17.76 -3.11 -1.52
CA MET A 80 19.03 -3.44 -0.87
C MET A 80 19.42 -4.91 -1.08
N ALA A 81 18.47 -5.85 -1.04
CA ALA A 81 18.73 -7.25 -1.34
C ALA A 81 19.29 -7.43 -2.77
N PHE A 82 18.72 -6.75 -3.77
CA PHE A 82 19.22 -6.81 -5.15
C PHE A 82 20.68 -6.34 -5.27
N ILE A 83 21.04 -5.25 -4.58
CA ILE A 83 22.42 -4.74 -4.56
C ILE A 83 23.35 -5.75 -3.87
N ASN A 84 23.00 -6.18 -2.66
CA ASN A 84 23.87 -7.02 -1.83
C ASN A 84 24.09 -8.41 -2.45
N GLU A 85 23.07 -8.97 -3.08
CA GLU A 85 23.11 -10.28 -3.72
C GLU A 85 23.57 -10.21 -5.18
N LYS A 86 23.85 -9.00 -5.72
CA LYS A 86 24.27 -8.76 -7.11
C LYS A 86 23.34 -9.45 -8.13
N ARG A 87 22.03 -9.37 -7.87
CA ARG A 87 21.03 -10.03 -8.73
C ARG A 87 20.96 -9.38 -10.09
N THR A 88 20.72 -10.19 -11.11
CA THR A 88 20.45 -9.68 -12.47
C THR A 88 19.00 -9.21 -12.57
N CYS A 89 18.79 -8.08 -13.25
CA CYS A 89 17.45 -7.60 -13.55
C CYS A 89 16.66 -8.62 -14.38
N PRO A 90 15.40 -8.91 -14.00
CA PRO A 90 14.57 -9.83 -14.76
C PRO A 90 14.31 -9.29 -16.18
N ALA A 91 14.01 -10.19 -17.11
CA ALA A 91 13.54 -9.82 -18.45
C ALA A 91 12.28 -8.94 -18.34
N THR A 92 12.17 -7.97 -19.26
CA THR A 92 11.11 -6.95 -19.21
C THR A 92 9.71 -7.57 -19.19
N ASP A 93 9.42 -8.50 -20.10
CA ASP A 93 8.08 -9.08 -20.21
C ASP A 93 7.71 -9.91 -18.97
N THR A 94 8.66 -10.69 -18.47
CA THR A 94 8.48 -11.45 -17.22
C THR A 94 8.21 -10.52 -16.04
N PHE A 95 8.94 -9.41 -15.93
CA PHE A 95 8.75 -8.45 -14.85
C PHE A 95 7.39 -7.74 -14.96
N ASN A 96 7.01 -7.32 -16.16
CA ASN A 96 5.71 -6.70 -16.40
C ASN A 96 4.56 -7.63 -16.01
N GLN A 97 4.65 -8.91 -16.37
CA GLN A 97 3.66 -9.91 -15.98
C GLN A 97 3.59 -10.10 -14.45
N GLN A 98 4.74 -10.06 -13.75
CA GLN A 98 4.76 -10.10 -12.28
C GLN A 98 4.06 -8.89 -11.65
N VAL A 99 4.27 -7.70 -12.22
CA VAL A 99 3.57 -6.49 -11.79
C VAL A 99 2.07 -6.60 -12.06
N ASP A 100 1.66 -7.06 -13.24
CA ASP A 100 0.25 -7.26 -13.59
C ASP A 100 -0.45 -8.17 -12.57
N MET A 101 0.12 -9.34 -12.31
CA MET A 101 -0.44 -10.29 -11.34
C MET A 101 -0.53 -9.71 -9.92
N ALA A 102 0.47 -8.92 -9.49
CA ALA A 102 0.46 -8.29 -8.17
C ALA A 102 -0.60 -7.17 -8.07
N LEU A 103 -0.83 -6.43 -9.16
CA LEU A 103 -1.88 -5.41 -9.23
C LEU A 103 -3.28 -6.03 -9.22
N ASP A 104 -3.48 -7.14 -9.93
CA ASP A 104 -4.73 -7.90 -9.91
C ASP A 104 -5.03 -8.42 -8.51
N ASN A 105 -4.02 -8.98 -7.83
CA ASN A 105 -4.15 -9.43 -6.44
C ASN A 105 -4.47 -8.28 -5.49
N LEU A 106 -3.86 -7.10 -5.65
CA LEU A 106 -4.19 -5.92 -4.85
C LEU A 106 -5.67 -5.55 -5.01
N ASN A 107 -6.17 -5.50 -6.24
CA ASN A 107 -7.56 -5.15 -6.53
C ASN A 107 -8.55 -6.19 -5.98
N ALA A 108 -8.16 -7.47 -5.93
CA ALA A 108 -8.99 -8.53 -5.36
C ALA A 108 -9.18 -8.38 -3.84
N VAL A 109 -8.14 -7.95 -3.12
CA VAL A 109 -8.16 -7.84 -1.64
C VAL A 109 -8.50 -6.44 -1.12
N TYR A 110 -8.42 -5.42 -1.98
CA TYR A 110 -8.91 -4.07 -1.76
C TYR A 110 -9.98 -3.72 -2.81
N PRO A 111 -11.17 -4.34 -2.75
CA PRO A 111 -12.27 -4.00 -3.65
C PRO A 111 -12.70 -2.54 -3.41
N ARG A 112 -13.07 -1.87 -4.50
CA ARG A 112 -13.58 -0.49 -4.47
C ARG A 112 -14.95 -0.38 -3.84
#